data_AF-G9XHG2-F1
#
_entry.id   AF-G9XHG2-F1
#
_cell.length_a   1.000
_cell.length_b   1.000
_cell.length_c   1.000
_cell.angle_alpha   90.00
_cell.angle_beta   90.00
_cell.angle_gamma   90.00
#
_symmetry.space_group_name_H-M   'P 1'
#
loop_
_entity.id
_entity.type
_entity.pdbx_description
1 polymer ?
#
loop_
_entity_poly.entity_id
_entity_poly.type
_entity_poly.pdbx_seq_one_letter_code
_entity_poly.pdbx_strand_id
1 'polypeptide(L)'
;MEKVKIKEVEYEIKNIDLQSNLLKIVFAEAVDLSDTDCSSIDVYTGGGIKCSTIEGYSTIYKADENVIILSNDGSIYSDTPLPADYELSDEDITRIEISKLKVMLSETDYKVIKCIEYQLAGLDLPYDIVALNAERQAVRDQINALELTLTA
;
A
#
# COMPACT_ATOMS: atom_id res chain seq x y z
N MET A 1 16.49 -18.97 4.73
CA MET A 1 15.78 -17.91 5.46
C MET A 1 15.21 -16.95 4.43
N GLU A 2 14.04 -16.35 4.70
CA GLU A 2 13.46 -15.36 3.80
C GLU A 2 14.32 -14.09 3.78
N LYS A 3 14.27 -13.36 2.67
CA LYS A 3 15.05 -12.14 2.50
C LYS A 3 14.21 -11.05 1.88
N VAL A 4 14.55 -9.80 2.18
CA VAL A 4 14.06 -8.64 1.44
C VAL A 4 15.23 -7.90 0.84
N LYS A 5 15.02 -7.29 -0.32
CA LYS A 5 15.98 -6.38 -0.92
C LYS A 5 15.36 -4.99 -0.96
N ILE A 6 16.04 -4.05 -0.33
CA ILE A 6 15.65 -2.64 -0.30
C ILE A 6 16.76 -1.88 -1.00
N LYS A 7 16.41 -1.15 -2.07
CA LYS A 7 17.37 -0.61 -3.05
C LYS A 7 18.29 -1.71 -3.61
N GLU A 8 19.56 -1.69 -3.22
CA GLU A 8 20.59 -2.64 -3.66
C GLU A 8 21.10 -3.56 -2.53
N VAL A 9 20.55 -3.41 -1.31
CA VAL A 9 20.99 -4.16 -0.13
C VAL A 9 19.99 -5.26 0.20
N GLU A 10 20.50 -6.48 0.39
CA GLU A 10 19.72 -7.63 0.82
C GLU A 10 19.78 -7.78 2.35
N TYR A 11 18.63 -8.00 2.96
CA TYR A 11 18.46 -8.20 4.39
C TYR A 11 17.77 -9.54 4.65
N GLU A 12 18.27 -10.29 5.64
CA GLU A 12 17.58 -11.49 6.10
C GLU A 12 16.44 -11.12 7.05
N ILE A 13 15.28 -11.75 6.85
CA ILE A 13 14.07 -11.51 7.65
C ILE A 13 13.57 -12.80 8.29
N LYS A 14 12.97 -12.64 9.47
CA LYS A 14 12.26 -13.69 10.21
C LYS A 14 10.77 -13.70 9.86
N ASN A 15 10.19 -12.53 9.58
CA ASN A 15 8.78 -12.37 9.30
C ASN A 15 8.52 -11.07 8.53
N ILE A 16 7.50 -11.09 7.67
CA ILE A 16 6.95 -9.93 7.00
C ILE A 16 5.43 -10.01 7.08
N ASP A 17 4.78 -8.94 7.51
CA ASP A 17 3.32 -8.85 7.66
C ASP A 17 2.82 -7.55 7.04
N LEU A 18 1.85 -7.68 6.14
CA LEU A 18 1.26 -6.57 5.41
C LEU A 18 -0.15 -6.32 5.94
N GLN A 19 -0.34 -5.18 6.58
CA GLN A 19 -1.63 -4.65 6.99
C GLN A 19 -1.99 -3.47 6.08
N SER A 20 -3.28 -3.10 5.97
CA SER A 20 -3.75 -2.14 4.95
C SER A 20 -2.84 -0.92 4.70
N ASN A 21 -2.41 -0.24 5.77
CA ASN A 21 -1.52 0.92 5.67
C ASN A 21 -0.13 0.71 6.30
N LEU A 22 0.11 -0.44 6.94
CA LEU A 22 1.35 -0.69 7.69
C LEU A 22 2.01 -1.99 7.22
N LEU A 23 3.30 -1.90 6.88
CA LEU A 23 4.15 -3.04 6.56
C LEU A 23 5.11 -3.27 7.71
N LYS A 24 4.97 -4.40 8.39
CA LYS A 24 5.87 -4.81 9.47
C LYS A 24 6.90 -5.81 8.93
N ILE A 25 8.17 -5.49 9.10
CA ILE A 25 9.30 -6.35 8.75
C ILE A 25 10.08 -6.67 10.01
N VAL A 26 10.25 -7.94 10.31
CA VAL A 26 11.10 -8.44 11.40
C VAL A 26 12.39 -8.96 10.80
N PHE A 27 13.47 -8.21 10.95
CA PHE A 27 14.80 -8.56 10.49
C PHE A 27 15.46 -9.62 11.39
N ALA A 28 16.38 -10.38 10.80
CA ALA A 28 17.19 -11.35 11.54
C ALA A 28 18.13 -10.66 12.54
N GLU A 29 18.70 -9.52 12.12
CA GLU A 29 19.61 -8.65 12.87
C GLU A 29 19.08 -7.22 12.90
N ALA A 30 19.64 -6.36 13.77
CA ALA A 30 19.26 -4.96 13.83
C ALA A 30 19.66 -4.23 12.53
N VAL A 31 18.75 -3.42 11.99
CA VAL A 31 18.95 -2.69 10.73
C VAL A 31 18.55 -1.24 10.93
N ASP A 32 19.32 -0.33 10.34
CA ASP A 32 18.96 1.08 10.23
C ASP A 32 18.54 1.40 8.79
N LEU A 33 17.33 1.92 8.62
CA LEU A 33 16.76 2.33 7.33
C LEU A 33 16.44 3.83 7.29
N SER A 34 16.89 4.64 8.26
CA SER A 34 16.51 6.06 8.36
C SER A 34 16.76 6.87 7.08
N ASP A 35 17.86 6.58 6.39
CA ASP A 35 18.27 7.24 5.13
C ASP A 35 17.99 6.38 3.89
N THR A 36 17.21 5.31 4.04
CA THR A 36 16.90 4.38 2.96
C THR A 36 15.51 4.63 2.42
N ASP A 37 15.43 5.02 1.14
CA ASP A 37 14.18 4.98 0.39
C ASP A 37 13.64 3.55 0.33
N CYS A 38 12.53 3.35 1.03
CA CYS A 38 11.82 2.08 1.15
C CYS A 38 10.58 2.03 0.22
N SER A 39 10.48 2.94 -0.75
CA SER A 39 9.34 3.01 -1.68
C SER A 39 9.13 1.74 -2.52
N SER A 40 10.15 0.90 -2.68
CA SER A 40 10.09 -0.39 -3.37
C SER A 40 10.92 -1.44 -2.62
N ILE A 41 10.28 -2.56 -2.27
CA ILE A 41 10.85 -3.64 -1.47
C ILE A 41 10.60 -4.97 -2.19
N ASP A 42 11.68 -5.63 -2.60
CA ASP A 42 11.61 -6.94 -3.22
C ASP A 42 11.65 -8.04 -2.16
N VAL A 43 10.68 -8.96 -2.18
CA VAL A 43 10.58 -10.07 -1.21
C VAL A 43 11.05 -11.37 -1.86
N TYR A 44 11.92 -12.11 -1.17
CA TYR A 44 12.50 -13.38 -1.61
C TYR A 44 12.15 -14.50 -0.64
N THR A 45 11.72 -15.64 -1.20
CA THR A 45 11.47 -16.86 -0.43
C THR A 45 12.77 -17.48 0.10
N GLY A 46 12.66 -18.42 1.04
CA GLY A 46 13.81 -19.12 1.62
C GLY A 46 14.73 -19.86 0.63
N GLY A 47 14.31 -20.04 -0.63
CA GLY A 47 15.09 -20.59 -1.73
C GLY A 47 15.78 -19.54 -2.63
N GLY A 48 15.72 -18.25 -2.28
CA GLY A 48 16.35 -17.17 -3.07
C GLY A 48 15.55 -16.73 -4.31
N ILE A 49 14.29 -17.17 -4.43
CA ILE A 49 13.41 -16.80 -5.55
C ILE A 49 12.62 -15.55 -5.15
N LYS A 50 12.69 -14.50 -5.99
CA LYS A 50 11.86 -13.30 -5.85
C LYS A 50 10.38 -13.67 -5.95
N CYS A 51 9.63 -13.39 -4.90
CA CYS A 51 8.21 -13.71 -4.76
C CYS A 51 7.31 -12.54 -5.17
N SER A 52 7.62 -11.34 -4.71
CA SER A 52 6.79 -10.15 -4.90
C SER A 52 7.61 -8.87 -4.74
N THR A 53 7.03 -7.75 -5.16
CA THR A 53 7.54 -6.39 -4.92
C THR A 53 6.44 -5.61 -4.21
N ILE A 54 6.77 -5.04 -3.05
CA ILE A 54 5.87 -4.21 -2.25
C ILE A 54 6.27 -2.76 -2.48
N GLU A 55 5.32 -1.94 -2.92
CA GLU A 55 5.56 -0.54 -3.26
C GLU A 55 4.70 0.41 -2.40
N GLY A 56 5.14 1.66 -2.27
CA GLY A 56 4.40 2.74 -1.63
C GLY A 56 4.65 2.90 -0.12
N TYR A 57 5.38 1.98 0.52
CA TYR A 57 5.70 2.04 1.96
C TYR A 57 6.96 2.87 2.23
N SER A 58 6.88 4.18 2.01
CA SER A 58 8.05 5.08 2.02
C SER A 58 8.37 5.70 3.38
N THR A 59 7.46 5.65 4.36
CA THR A 59 7.63 6.34 5.65
C THR A 59 7.90 5.35 6.76
N ILE A 60 8.93 5.58 7.58
CA ILE A 60 9.17 4.75 8.78
C ILE A 60 8.14 5.16 9.83
N TYR A 61 7.16 4.28 10.05
CA TYR A 61 6.17 4.44 11.12
C TYR A 61 6.83 4.25 12.49
N LYS A 62 7.57 3.15 12.67
CA LYS A 62 8.29 2.84 13.91
C LYS A 62 9.49 1.95 13.63
N ALA A 63 10.60 2.17 14.32
CA ALA A 63 11.79 1.31 14.26
C ALA A 63 12.23 0.92 15.68
N ASP A 64 12.16 -0.38 16.00
CA ASP A 64 12.54 -0.95 17.29
C ASP A 64 13.54 -2.11 17.05
N GLU A 65 14.83 -1.88 17.31
CA GLU A 65 15.92 -2.87 17.15
C GLU A 65 15.94 -3.59 15.78
N ASN A 66 15.26 -4.73 15.67
CA ASN A 66 15.17 -5.56 14.48
C ASN A 66 13.74 -5.57 13.87
N VAL A 67 12.83 -4.74 14.35
CA VAL A 67 11.47 -4.59 13.82
C VAL A 67 11.33 -3.20 13.23
N ILE A 68 11.04 -3.14 11.94
CA ILE A 68 10.72 -1.88 11.26
C ILE A 68 9.29 -1.96 10.76
N ILE A 69 8.50 -0.95 11.08
CA ILE A 69 7.16 -0.74 10.57
C ILE A 69 7.22 0.44 9.62
N LEU A 70 6.80 0.21 8.38
CA LEU A 70 6.68 1.23 7.34
C LEU A 70 5.21 1.57 7.13
N SER A 71 4.90 2.81 6.78
CA SER A 71 3.57 3.26 6.39
C SER A 71 3.54 3.69 4.92
N ASN A 72 2.38 3.51 4.28
CA ASN A 72 2.12 3.95 2.91
C ASN A 72 1.28 5.23 2.81
N ASP A 73 0.83 5.76 3.94
CA ASP A 73 0.00 6.97 4.06
C ASP A 73 0.75 8.16 4.68
N GLY A 74 2.04 7.99 5.00
CA GLY A 74 2.89 9.00 5.63
C GLY A 74 2.74 9.09 7.14
N SER A 75 1.99 8.19 7.78
CA SER A 75 1.86 8.16 9.24
C SER A 75 3.17 7.83 9.94
N ILE A 76 3.43 8.51 11.05
CA ILE A 76 4.54 8.24 11.97
C ILE A 76 4.00 7.87 13.35
N TYR A 77 4.72 7.01 14.06
CA TYR A 77 4.33 6.63 15.42
C TYR A 77 4.52 7.80 16.39
N SER A 78 3.48 8.07 17.19
CA SER A 78 3.54 9.01 18.30
C SER A 78 3.20 8.26 19.58
N ASP A 79 4.13 8.26 20.54
CA ASP A 79 3.92 7.70 21.88
C ASP A 79 3.08 8.63 22.78
N THR A 80 2.76 9.83 22.27
CA THR A 80 1.82 10.73 22.95
C THR A 80 0.42 10.18 22.74
N PRO A 81 -0.29 9.73 23.80
CA PRO A 81 -1.68 9.35 23.65
C PRO A 81 -2.42 10.54 23.05
N LEU A 82 -3.17 10.29 21.98
CA LEU A 82 -4.00 11.32 21.35
C LEU A 82 -4.81 11.98 22.46
N PRO A 83 -4.79 13.32 22.58
CA PRO A 83 -5.60 13.99 23.57
C PRO A 83 -7.07 13.59 23.39
N ALA A 84 -7.84 13.56 24.47
CA ALA A 84 -9.22 13.06 24.43
C ALA A 84 -10.13 13.86 23.48
N ASP A 85 -9.69 15.06 23.11
CA ASP A 85 -10.28 15.99 22.15
C ASP A 85 -9.44 16.12 20.86
N TYR A 86 -8.64 15.09 20.51
CA TYR A 86 -7.93 15.05 19.24
C TYR A 86 -8.93 15.00 18.07
N GLU A 87 -9.09 16.13 17.42
CA GLU A 87 -9.77 16.23 16.14
C GLU A 87 -8.74 15.98 15.02
N LEU A 88 -9.02 14.97 14.19
CA LEU A 88 -8.27 14.81 12.93
C LEU A 88 -8.43 16.08 12.10
N SER A 89 -7.34 16.52 11.49
CA SER A 89 -7.42 17.67 10.58
C SER A 89 -8.26 17.32 9.35
N ASP A 90 -8.87 18.33 8.73
CA ASP A 90 -9.60 18.17 7.47
C ASP A 90 -8.70 17.56 6.37
N GLU A 91 -7.40 17.89 6.39
CA GLU A 91 -6.40 17.32 5.48
C GLU A 91 -6.19 15.81 5.71
N ASP A 92 -6.09 15.38 6.97
CA ASP A 92 -5.91 13.96 7.33
C ASP A 92 -7.15 13.15 6.94
N ILE A 93 -8.34 13.68 7.19
CA ILE A 93 -9.62 13.08 6.80
C ILE A 93 -9.66 12.91 5.27
N THR A 94 -9.24 13.95 4.54
CA THR A 94 -9.20 13.93 3.08
C THR A 94 -8.22 12.87 2.55
N ARG A 95 -7.03 12.74 3.13
CA ARG A 95 -6.04 11.70 2.77
C ARG A 95 -6.55 10.30 3.03
N ILE A 96 -7.23 10.09 4.16
CA ILE A 96 -7.86 8.80 4.50
C ILE A 96 -8.91 8.44 3.44
N GLU A 97 -9.73 9.40 3.01
CA GLU A 97 -10.76 9.15 2.00
C GLU A 97 -10.16 8.81 0.63
N ILE A 98 -9.13 9.55 0.20
CA ILE A 98 -8.40 9.24 -1.04
C ILE A 98 -7.83 7.81 -0.99
N SER A 99 -7.23 7.41 0.13
CA SER A 99 -6.68 6.06 0.30
C SER A 99 -7.78 4.99 0.16
N LYS A 100 -8.93 5.16 0.82
CA LYS A 100 -10.07 4.24 0.70
C LYS A 100 -10.57 4.10 -0.74
N LEU A 101 -10.70 5.22 -1.46
CA LEU A 101 -11.15 5.22 -2.85
C LEU A 101 -10.14 4.51 -3.77
N LYS A 102 -8.84 4.69 -3.54
CA LYS A 102 -7.77 3.98 -4.26
C LYS A 102 -7.82 2.46 -4.01
N VAL A 103 -8.07 2.04 -2.76
CA VAL A 103 -8.27 0.63 -2.43
C VAL A 103 -9.51 0.06 -3.14
N MET A 104 -10.64 0.77 -3.12
CA MET A 104 -11.87 0.36 -3.84
C MET A 104 -11.63 0.16 -5.34
N LEU A 105 -10.84 1.04 -5.99
CA LEU A 105 -10.45 0.86 -7.39
C LEU A 105 -9.64 -0.42 -7.58
N SER A 106 -8.63 -0.66 -6.74
CA SER A 106 -7.79 -1.86 -6.81
C SER A 106 -8.60 -3.15 -6.64
N GLU A 107 -9.50 -3.18 -5.65
CA GLU A 107 -10.38 -4.32 -5.38
C GLU A 107 -11.33 -4.64 -6.55
N THR A 108 -11.59 -3.69 -7.46
CA THR A 108 -12.47 -3.90 -8.61
C THR A 108 -11.72 -4.13 -9.93
N ASP A 109 -10.39 -4.05 -9.95
CA ASP A 109 -9.57 -4.23 -11.17
C ASP A 109 -9.76 -5.62 -11.80
N TYR A 110 -9.88 -6.66 -10.96
CA TYR A 110 -10.06 -8.03 -11.43
C TYR A 110 -11.34 -8.21 -12.27
N LYS A 111 -12.39 -7.40 -12.02
CA LYS A 111 -13.66 -7.48 -12.77
C LYS A 111 -13.45 -7.05 -14.23
N VAL A 112 -12.63 -6.03 -14.46
CA VAL A 112 -12.27 -5.57 -15.81
C VAL A 112 -11.46 -6.63 -16.53
N ILE A 113 -10.43 -7.18 -15.87
CA ILE A 113 -9.60 -8.26 -16.42
C ILE A 113 -10.48 -9.45 -16.82
N LYS A 114 -11.40 -9.87 -15.94
CA LYS A 114 -12.29 -10.99 -16.18
C LYS A 114 -13.21 -10.77 -17.38
N CYS A 115 -13.74 -9.56 -17.57
CA CYS A 115 -14.52 -9.25 -18.76
C CYS A 115 -13.68 -9.38 -20.04
N ILE A 116 -12.43 -8.89 -20.04
CA ILE A 116 -11.54 -9.00 -21.19
C ILE A 116 -11.22 -10.47 -21.50
N GLU A 117 -10.92 -11.28 -20.48
CA GLU A 117 -10.68 -12.72 -20.64
C GLU A 117 -11.87 -13.43 -21.30
N TYR A 118 -13.09 -13.17 -20.81
CA TYR A 118 -14.30 -13.79 -21.34
C TYR A 118 -14.56 -13.35 -22.78
N GLN A 119 -14.37 -12.06 -23.09
CA GLN A 119 -14.50 -11.54 -24.45
C GLN A 119 -13.51 -12.21 -25.41
N LEU A 120 -12.25 -12.39 -25.01
CA LEU A 120 -11.23 -13.07 -25.83
C LEU A 120 -11.52 -14.56 -26.01
N ALA A 121 -12.13 -15.20 -25.01
CA ALA A 121 -12.57 -16.59 -25.08
C ALA A 121 -13.89 -16.80 -25.85
N GLY A 122 -14.55 -15.71 -26.30
CA GLY A 122 -15.87 -15.78 -26.96
C GLY A 122 -17.00 -16.17 -26.00
N LEU A 123 -16.83 -15.89 -24.71
CA LEU A 123 -17.81 -16.16 -23.65
C LEU A 123 -18.61 -14.90 -23.31
N ASP A 124 -19.81 -15.09 -22.75
CA ASP A 124 -20.65 -13.99 -22.27
C ASP A 124 -20.00 -13.26 -21.09
N LEU A 125 -20.03 -11.93 -21.12
CA LEU A 125 -19.39 -11.11 -20.09
C LEU A 125 -20.02 -11.34 -18.71
N PRO A 126 -19.22 -11.62 -17.66
CA PRO A 126 -19.72 -11.90 -16.32
C PRO A 126 -20.14 -10.63 -15.56
N TYR A 127 -19.77 -9.45 -16.04
CA TYR A 127 -20.12 -8.15 -15.47
C TYR A 127 -20.53 -7.18 -16.57
N ASP A 128 -21.38 -6.21 -16.24
CA ASP A 128 -21.66 -5.08 -17.12
C ASP A 128 -20.43 -4.15 -17.18
N ILE A 129 -19.66 -4.29 -18.25
CA ILE A 129 -18.41 -3.53 -18.44
C ILE A 129 -18.66 -2.03 -18.62
N VAL A 130 -19.82 -1.63 -19.14
CA VAL A 130 -20.16 -0.22 -19.35
C VAL A 130 -20.46 0.44 -18.02
N ALA A 131 -21.33 -0.19 -17.21
CA ALA A 131 -21.65 0.29 -15.87
C ALA A 131 -20.39 0.30 -14.98
N LEU A 132 -19.61 -0.77 -14.98
CA LEU A 132 -18.38 -0.89 -14.20
C LEU A 132 -17.36 0.21 -14.55
N ASN A 133 -17.17 0.51 -15.84
CA ASN A 133 -16.26 1.57 -16.25
C ASN A 133 -16.76 2.96 -15.84
N ALA A 134 -18.07 3.20 -15.92
CA ALA A 134 -18.67 4.46 -15.47
C ALA A 134 -18.49 4.66 -13.95
N GLU A 135 -18.76 3.63 -13.14
CA GLU A 135 -18.55 3.66 -11.69
C GLU A 135 -17.08 3.92 -11.35
N ARG A 136 -16.15 3.19 -11.97
CA ARG A 136 -14.71 3.37 -11.75
C ARG A 136 -14.23 4.75 -12.19
N GLN A 137 -14.81 5.33 -13.24
CA GLN A 137 -14.49 6.71 -13.64
C GLN A 137 -14.95 7.72 -12.60
N ALA A 138 -16.17 7.56 -12.05
CA ALA A 138 -16.65 8.44 -10.99
C ALA A 138 -15.76 8.41 -9.73
N VAL A 139 -15.24 7.23 -9.36
CA VAL A 139 -14.28 7.12 -8.24
C VAL A 139 -12.96 7.83 -8.55
N ARG A 140 -12.44 7.72 -9.77
CA ARG A 140 -11.24 8.48 -10.20
C ARG A 140 -11.47 9.98 -10.16
N ASP A 141 -12.64 10.44 -10.59
CA ASP A 141 -13.00 11.86 -10.58
C ASP A 141 -13.07 12.39 -9.14
N GLN A 142 -13.62 11.60 -8.21
CA GLN A 142 -13.63 11.93 -6.77
C GLN A 142 -12.21 12.01 -6.19
N ILE A 143 -11.35 11.04 -6.49
CA ILE A 143 -9.94 11.07 -6.05
C ILE A 143 -9.26 12.35 -6.54
N ASN A 144 -9.39 12.66 -7.84
CA ASN A 144 -8.76 13.85 -8.42
C ASN A 144 -9.28 15.15 -7.78
N ALA A 145 -10.58 15.23 -7.47
CA ALA A 145 -11.16 16.37 -6.80
C ALA A 145 -10.61 16.55 -5.37
N LEU A 146 -10.51 15.47 -4.59
CA LEU A 146 -9.94 15.50 -3.25
C LEU A 146 -8.43 15.81 -3.28
N GLU A 147 -7.67 15.21 -4.19
CA GLU A 147 -6.24 15.49 -4.35
C GLU A 147 -5.98 16.97 -4.70
N LEU A 148 -6.85 17.58 -5.51
CA LEU A 148 -6.79 19.01 -5.83
C LEU A 148 -6.98 19.88 -4.57
N THR A 149 -7.87 19.49 -3.65
CA THR A 149 -8.06 20.24 -2.39
C THR A 149 -6.85 20.20 -1.46
N LEU A 150 -6.00 19.17 -1.56
CA LEU A 150 -4.76 19.06 -0.80
C LEU A 150 -3.57 19.80 -1.43
N THR A 151 -3.70 20.24 -2.69
CA THR A 151 -2.64 20.96 -3.41
C THR A 151 -2.93 22.44 -3.64
N ALA A 152 -4.14 22.90 -3.29
CA ALA A 152 -4.59 24.29 -3.44
C ALA A 152 -4.17 25.16 -2.24
#